data_AF-R6VEH1-F1
#
_entry.id   AF-R6VEH1-F1
#
_cell.length_a   1.000
_cell.length_b   1.000
_cell.length_c   1.000
_cell.angle_alpha   90.00
_cell.angle_beta   90.00
_cell.angle_gamma   90.00
#
_symmetry.space_group_name_H-M   'P 1'
#
loop_
_entity.id
_entity.type
_entity.pdbx_description
1 polymer ?
#
loop_
_entity_poly.entity_id
_entity_poly.type
_entity_poly.pdbx_seq_one_letter_code
_entity_poly.pdbx_strand_id
1 'polypeptide(L)'
;MSILGICIVAIIGAILAITLKHTTPQLSITLTLITGVIIFIAVCSVLPQITEKINSLINAAGVKTEFAAILFKSVGICFLCQFSSDICKDAGQSALAGRVELAGKIMILISSLPLMEEVLNTASSLLGG
;
A
#
# COMPACT_ATOMS: atom_id res chain seq x y z
N MET A 1 -7.23 2.63 -15.73
CA MET A 1 -8.39 1.69 -15.78
C MET A 1 -9.54 2.31 -15.01
N SER A 2 -10.77 2.22 -15.50
CA SER A 2 -11.94 2.57 -14.68
C SER A 2 -12.08 1.56 -13.53
N ILE A 3 -12.63 1.99 -12.39
CA ILE A 3 -12.90 1.11 -11.24
C ILE A 3 -13.72 -0.13 -11.66
N LEU A 4 -14.62 0.09 -12.63
CA LEU A 4 -15.46 -0.95 -13.22
C LEU A 4 -14.62 -2.04 -13.91
N GLY A 5 -13.56 -1.67 -14.64
CA GLY A 5 -12.64 -2.63 -15.26
C GLY A 5 -11.89 -3.49 -14.24
N ILE A 6 -11.46 -2.88 -13.13
CA ILE A 6 -10.80 -3.60 -12.03
C ILE A 6 -11.75 -4.63 -11.40
N CYS A 7 -13.00 -4.23 -11.15
CA CYS A 7 -14.02 -5.13 -10.60
C CYS A 7 -14.33 -6.31 -11.53
N ILE A 8 -14.46 -6.06 -12.84
CA ILE A 8 -14.71 -7.13 -13.82
C ILE A 8 -13.56 -8.14 -13.84
N VAL A 9 -12.31 -7.67 -13.89
CA VAL A 9 -11.12 -8.54 -13.89
C VAL A 9 -11.07 -9.38 -12.61
N ALA A 10 -11.38 -8.78 -11.45
CA ALA A 10 -11.43 -9.48 -10.18
C ALA A 10 -12.48 -10.60 -10.17
N ILE A 11 -13.70 -10.32 -10.65
CA ILE A 11 -14.80 -11.30 -10.70
C ILE A 11 -14.45 -12.45 -11.66
N ILE A 12 -13.97 -12.15 -12.86
CA ILE A 12 -13.58 -13.18 -13.85
C ILE A 12 -12.44 -14.03 -13.31
N GLY A 13 -11.40 -13.41 -12.75
CA GLY A 13 -10.27 -14.12 -12.14
C GLY A 13 -10.71 -15.03 -10.98
N ALA A 14 -11.62 -14.56 -10.12
CA ALA A 14 -12.17 -15.36 -9.03
C ALA A 14 -12.96 -16.59 -9.54
N ILE A 15 -13.81 -16.42 -10.55
CA ILE A 15 -14.56 -17.53 -11.16
C ILE A 15 -13.60 -18.56 -11.77
N LEU A 16 -12.61 -18.11 -12.54
CA LEU A 16 -11.59 -18.99 -13.13
C LEU A 16 -10.79 -19.72 -12.06
N ALA A 17 -10.36 -19.03 -11.00
CA ALA A 17 -9.63 -19.63 -9.90
C ALA A 17 -10.45 -20.72 -9.19
N ILE A 18 -11.73 -20.49 -8.94
CA ILE A 18 -12.63 -21.48 -8.32
C ILE A 18 -12.80 -22.71 -9.21
N THR A 19 -13.05 -22.52 -10.51
CA THR A 19 -13.21 -23.66 -11.44
C THR A 19 -11.94 -24.51 -11.55
N LEU A 20 -10.75 -23.89 -11.60
CA LEU A 20 -9.47 -24.60 -11.64
C LEU A 20 -9.14 -25.31 -10.32
N LYS A 21 -9.64 -24.81 -9.19
CA LYS A 21 -9.40 -25.43 -7.87
C LYS A 21 -9.87 -26.88 -7.81
N HIS A 22 -10.91 -27.21 -8.55
CA HIS A 22 -11.47 -28.56 -8.62
C HIS A 22 -10.61 -29.53 -9.45
N THR A 23 -9.80 -29.02 -10.39
CA THR A 23 -9.01 -29.86 -11.31
C THR A 23 -7.54 -29.90 -10.90
N THR A 24 -6.96 -28.73 -10.61
CA THR A 24 -5.55 -28.55 -10.26
C THR A 24 -5.40 -27.40 -9.25
N PRO A 25 -5.33 -27.69 -7.93
CA PRO A 25 -5.30 -26.65 -6.89
C PRO A 25 -4.06 -25.74 -6.98
N GLN A 26 -2.95 -26.24 -7.52
CA GLN A 26 -1.72 -25.46 -7.73
C GLN A 26 -1.93 -24.31 -8.72
N LEU A 27 -2.59 -24.56 -9.85
CA LEU A 27 -2.87 -23.53 -10.86
C LEU A 27 -3.89 -22.49 -10.38
N SER A 28 -4.83 -22.89 -9.52
CA SER A 28 -5.80 -21.98 -8.90
C SER A 28 -5.11 -20.88 -8.09
N ILE A 29 -4.13 -21.25 -7.25
CA ILE A 29 -3.36 -20.29 -6.43
C ILE A 29 -2.54 -19.35 -7.32
N THR A 30 -1.85 -19.90 -8.32
CA THR A 30 -1.06 -19.10 -9.27
C THR A 30 -1.93 -18.08 -10.02
N LEU A 31 -3.15 -18.47 -10.41
CA LEU A 31 -4.07 -17.59 -11.12
C LEU A 31 -4.60 -16.46 -10.23
N THR A 32 -4.93 -16.76 -8.96
CA THR A 32 -5.30 -15.72 -7.97
C THR A 32 -4.16 -14.73 -7.74
N LEU A 33 -2.93 -15.22 -7.60
CA LEU A 33 -1.74 -14.37 -7.46
C LEU A 33 -1.56 -13.43 -8.64
N ILE A 34 -1.61 -13.97 -9.87
CA ILE A 34 -1.46 -13.17 -11.10
C ILE A 34 -2.57 -12.12 -11.17
N THR A 35 -3.82 -12.50 -10.89
CA THR A 35 -4.97 -11.59 -10.91
C THR A 35 -4.79 -10.46 -9.88
N GLY A 36 -4.37 -10.80 -8.66
CA GLY A 36 -4.07 -9.82 -7.61
C GLY A 36 -2.97 -8.83 -8.02
N VAL A 37 -1.88 -9.32 -8.63
CA VAL A 37 -0.78 -8.48 -9.12
C VAL A 37 -1.24 -7.53 -10.23
N ILE A 38 -2.06 -8.00 -11.18
CA ILE A 38 -2.63 -7.16 -12.24
C ILE A 38 -3.49 -6.05 -11.64
N ILE A 39 -4.35 -6.39 -10.68
CA ILE A 39 -5.20 -5.40 -9.99
C ILE A 39 -4.34 -4.38 -9.24
N PHE A 40 -3.30 -4.82 -8.53
CA PHE A 40 -2.41 -3.93 -7.78
C PHE A 40 -1.67 -2.95 -8.70
N ILE A 41 -1.14 -3.42 -9.83
CA ILE A 41 -0.51 -2.55 -10.84
C ILE A 41 -1.51 -1.55 -11.40
N ALA A 42 -2.75 -1.99 -11.69
CA ALA A 42 -3.81 -1.11 -12.17
C ALA A 42 -4.16 -0.01 -11.16
N VAL A 43 -4.21 -0.33 -9.86
CA VAL A 43 -4.42 0.66 -8.79
C VAL A 43 -3.22 1.60 -8.66
N CYS A 44 -2.00 1.07 -8.74
CA CYS A 44 -0.78 1.87 -8.65
C CYS A 44 -0.66 2.92 -9.77
N SER A 45 -1.29 2.70 -10.93
CA SER A 45 -1.34 3.70 -12.00
C SER A 45 -2.05 5.01 -11.63
N VAL A 46 -2.84 5.02 -10.55
CA VAL A 46 -3.57 6.20 -10.06
C VAL A 46 -2.77 6.98 -9.02
N LEU A 47 -1.78 6.36 -8.37
CA LEU A 47 -0.92 7.00 -7.34
C LEU A 47 -0.27 8.33 -7.80
N PRO A 48 0.24 8.47 -9.04
CA PRO A 48 0.86 9.72 -9.49
C PRO A 48 -0.11 10.91 -9.55
N GLN A 49 -1.39 10.67 -9.82
CA GLN A 49 -2.39 11.75 -9.82
C GLN A 49 -2.63 12.29 -8.41
N ILE A 50 -2.54 11.41 -7.42
CA ILE A 50 -2.68 11.75 -6.01
C ILE A 50 -1.44 12.53 -5.53
N THR A 51 -0.22 12.10 -5.90
CA THR A 51 1.02 12.83 -5.54
C THR A 51 1.03 14.25 -6.10
N GLU A 52 0.65 14.43 -7.36
CA GLU A 52 0.61 15.75 -7.99
C GLU A 52 -0.37 16.69 -7.29
N LYS A 53 -1.57 16.20 -6.97
CA LYS A 53 -2.58 16.97 -6.23
C LYS A 53 -2.09 17.35 -4.83
N ILE A 54 -1.51 16.39 -4.10
CA ILE A 54 -0.95 16.65 -2.76
C ILE A 54 0.17 17.69 -2.84
N ASN A 55 1.11 17.57 -3.79
CA ASN A 55 2.18 18.54 -3.97
C ASN A 55 1.65 19.94 -4.32
N SER A 56 0.59 20.04 -5.14
CA SER A 56 -0.04 21.32 -5.46
C SER A 56 -0.67 22.00 -4.24
N LEU A 57 -1.31 21.22 -3.35
CA LEU A 57 -1.91 21.70 -2.11
C LEU A 57 -0.85 22.16 -1.10
N ILE A 58 0.25 21.41 -1.00
CA ILE A 58 1.35 21.70 -0.08
C ILE A 58 2.12 22.95 -0.50
N ASN A 59 2.35 23.12 -1.80
CA ASN A 59 2.94 24.35 -2.35
C ASN A 59 2.03 25.56 -2.11
N ALA A 60 0.70 25.40 -2.21
CA ALA A 60 -0.25 26.47 -1.93
C ALA A 60 -0.33 26.82 -0.43
N ALA A 61 -0.12 25.85 0.46
CA ALA A 61 -0.16 26.02 1.91
C ALA A 61 1.17 26.49 2.53
N GLY A 62 2.26 26.57 1.75
CA GLY A 62 3.59 26.95 2.25
C GLY A 62 4.23 25.93 3.19
N VAL A 63 3.79 24.67 3.14
CA VAL A 63 4.28 23.58 4.01
C VAL A 63 5.55 22.98 3.41
N LYS A 64 6.51 22.56 4.27
CA LYS A 64 7.72 21.85 3.83
C LYS A 64 7.33 20.58 3.05
N THR A 65 7.85 20.45 1.83
CA THR A 65 7.66 19.28 0.96
C THR A 65 8.17 17.97 1.57
N GLU A 66 9.03 18.06 2.58
CA GLU A 66 9.56 16.92 3.33
C GLU A 66 8.46 16.12 4.06
N PHE A 67 7.45 16.78 4.62
CA PHE A 67 6.32 16.09 5.26
C PHE A 67 5.45 15.33 4.25
N ALA A 68 5.27 15.90 3.05
CA ALA A 68 4.58 15.24 1.95
C ALA A 68 5.26 13.92 1.60
N ALA A 69 6.59 13.94 1.50
CA ALA A 69 7.40 12.78 1.16
C ALA A 69 7.31 11.71 2.24
N ILE A 70 7.36 12.08 3.52
CA ILE A 70 7.23 11.13 4.65
C ILE A 70 5.85 10.48 4.65
N LEU A 71 4.78 11.26 4.48
CA LEU A 71 3.41 10.74 4.39
C LEU A 71 3.25 9.79 3.20
N PHE A 72 3.73 10.16 2.03
CA PHE A 72 3.61 9.33 0.84
C PHE A 72 4.39 8.02 0.99
N LYS A 73 5.59 8.08 1.59
CA LYS A 73 6.42 6.91 1.87
C LYS A 73 5.76 5.96 2.86
N SER A 74 5.18 6.46 3.95
CA SER A 74 4.51 5.61 4.95
C SER A 74 3.26 4.93 4.40
N VAL A 75 2.45 5.65 3.63
CA VAL A 75 1.26 5.09 2.95
C VAL A 75 1.68 4.04 1.91
N GLY A 76 2.72 4.32 1.12
CA GLY A 76 3.26 3.37 0.16
C GLY A 76 3.74 2.06 0.80
N ILE A 77 4.50 2.15 1.90
CA ILE A 77 4.94 0.98 2.68
C ILE A 77 3.72 0.19 3.18
N CYS A 78 2.70 0.86 3.70
CA CYS A 78 1.49 0.21 4.19
C CYS A 78 0.79 -0.59 3.08
N PHE A 79 0.54 0.02 1.92
CA PHE A 79 -0.09 -0.68 0.79
C PHE A 79 0.72 -1.87 0.29
N LEU A 80 2.04 -1.72 0.16
CA LEU A 80 2.92 -2.80 -0.30
C LEU A 80 2.95 -3.98 0.68
N CYS A 81 3.09 -3.70 1.97
CA CYS A 81 3.09 -4.73 3.01
C CYS A 81 1.74 -5.42 3.13
N GLN A 82 0.64 -4.66 3.09
CA GLN A 82 -0.71 -5.22 3.16
C GLN A 82 -1.00 -6.12 1.96
N PHE A 83 -0.71 -5.65 0.75
CA PHE A 83 -0.89 -6.43 -0.47
C PHE A 83 -0.05 -7.72 -0.47
N SER A 84 1.21 -7.63 -0.07
CA SER A 84 2.10 -8.79 0.04
C SER A 84 1.62 -9.79 1.11
N SER A 85 1.12 -9.29 2.25
CA SER A 85 0.53 -10.10 3.32
C SER A 85 -0.70 -10.86 2.82
N ASP A 86 -1.60 -10.18 2.12
CA ASP A 86 -2.84 -10.77 1.62
C ASP A 86 -2.56 -11.82 0.53
N ILE A 87 -1.58 -11.57 -0.35
CA ILE A 87 -1.02 -12.57 -1.28
C ILE A 87 -0.50 -13.82 -0.54
N CYS A 88 0.25 -13.64 0.55
CA CYS A 88 0.75 -14.76 1.33
C CYS A 88 -0.38 -15.55 2.00
N LYS A 89 -1.44 -14.86 2.48
CA LYS A 89 -2.64 -15.51 3.04
C LYS A 89 -3.38 -16.32 1.98
N ASP A 90 -3.53 -15.78 0.77
CA ASP A 90 -4.18 -16.46 -0.36
C ASP A 90 -3.41 -17.72 -0.78
N ALA A 91 -2.09 -17.72 -0.63
CA ALA A 91 -1.24 -18.90 -0.83
C ALA A 91 -1.25 -19.90 0.35
N GLY A 92 -2.03 -19.65 1.41
CA GLY A 92 -2.10 -20.47 2.62
C GLY A 92 -0.93 -20.27 3.59
N GLN A 93 -0.10 -19.24 3.39
CA GLN A 93 1.11 -18.96 4.16
C GLN A 93 0.90 -17.85 5.21
N SER A 94 -0.03 -18.05 6.15
CA SER A 94 -0.38 -17.04 7.16
C SER A 94 0.78 -16.64 8.08
N ALA A 95 1.72 -17.55 8.36
CA ALA A 95 2.90 -17.24 9.16
C ALA A 95 3.85 -16.26 8.45
N LEU A 96 4.02 -16.40 7.14
CA LEU A 96 4.78 -15.45 6.31
C LEU A 96 4.04 -14.11 6.20
N ALA A 97 2.73 -14.14 5.99
CA ALA A 97 1.90 -12.94 5.95
C ALA A 97 2.05 -12.09 7.23
N GLY A 98 1.99 -12.72 8.41
CA GLY A 98 2.17 -12.04 9.68
C GLY A 98 3.56 -11.41 9.84
N ARG A 99 4.62 -12.03 9.29
CA ARG A 99 5.98 -11.46 9.29
C ARG A 99 6.08 -10.22 8.40
N VAL A 100 5.42 -10.23 7.25
CA VAL A 100 5.36 -9.09 6.33
C VAL A 100 4.61 -7.91 6.96
N GLU A 101 3.45 -8.16 7.58
CA GLU A 101 2.70 -7.13 8.31
C GLU A 101 3.52 -6.52 9.45
N LEU A 102 4.23 -7.35 10.22
CA LEU A 102 5.07 -6.89 11.32
C LEU A 102 6.22 -6.01 10.81
N ALA A 103 6.88 -6.40 9.72
CA ALA A 103 7.93 -5.59 9.09
C ALA A 103 7.39 -4.23 8.60
N GLY A 104 6.19 -4.21 8.01
CA GLY A 104 5.52 -2.98 7.59
C GLY A 104 5.24 -2.03 8.76
N LYS A 105 4.70 -2.54 9.87
CA LYS A 105 4.44 -1.76 11.07
C LYS A 105 5.71 -1.13 11.65
N ILE A 106 6.82 -1.88 11.68
CA ILE A 106 8.12 -1.37 12.14
C ILE A 106 8.64 -0.28 11.20
N MET A 107 8.55 -0.47 9.88
CA MET A 107 9.00 0.56 8.92
C MET A 107 8.17 1.85 8.99
N ILE A 108 6.86 1.75 9.22
CA ILE A 108 5.99 2.91 9.41
C ILE A 108 6.39 3.65 10.70
N LEU A 109 6.64 2.93 11.78
CA LEU A 109 7.13 3.52 13.04
C LEU A 109 8.43 4.30 12.81
N ILE A 110 9.44 3.69 12.17
CA ILE A 110 10.70 4.35 11.86
C ILE A 110 10.49 5.58 10.96
N SER A 111 9.58 5.52 9.99
CA SER A 111 9.26 6.65 9.12
C SER A 111 8.52 7.78 9.85
N SER A 112 7.86 7.49 10.98
CA SER A 112 7.15 8.48 11.80
C SER A 112 8.04 9.22 12.80
N LEU A 113 9.23 8.68 13.14
CA LEU A 113 10.21 9.34 14.01
C LEU A 113 10.60 10.76 13.55
N PRO A 114 10.97 11.01 12.28
CA PRO A 114 11.36 12.36 11.85
C PRO A 114 10.22 13.38 11.97
N LEU A 115 8.97 12.94 11.76
CA LEU A 115 7.78 13.76 12.00
C LEU A 115 7.67 14.15 13.48
N MET A 116 7.92 13.21 14.39
CA MET A 116 7.87 13.45 15.82
C MET A 116 8.98 14.39 16.31
N GLU A 117 10.20 14.25 15.77
CA GLU A 117 11.33 15.14 16.08
C GLU A 117 11.01 16.59 15.70
N GLU A 118 10.46 16.83 14.52
CA GLU A 118 10.13 18.18 14.04
C GLU A 118 9.00 18.82 14.84
N VAL A 119 8.02 18.03 15.29
CA VAL A 119 6.96 18.51 16.20
C VAL A 119 7.54 18.92 17.54
N LEU A 120 8.44 18.11 18.13
CA LEU A 120 9.12 18.45 19.38
C LEU A 120 9.97 19.71 19.24
N ASN A 121 10.69 19.85 18.13
CA ASN A 121 11.55 21.00 17.86
C ASN A 121 10.73 22.29 17.66
N THR A 122 9.56 22.19 17.02
CA THR A 122 8.63 23.30 16.89
C THR A 122 8.05 23.70 18.25
N ALA A 123 7.66 22.72 19.08
CA ALA A 123 7.14 22.97 20.42
C ALA A 123 8.21 23.61 21.34
N SER A 124 9.45 23.12 21.32
CA SER A 124 10.55 23.68 22.09
C SER A 124 10.92 25.10 21.64
N SER A 125 10.87 25.38 20.34
CA SER A 125 11.07 26.73 19.82
C SER A 125 9.99 27.73 20.26
N LEU A 126 8.76 27.28 20.50
CA LEU A 126 7.66 28.13 20.99
C LEU A 126 7.67 28.29 22.52
N LEU A 127 8.20 27.31 23.25
CA LEU A 127 8.32 27.32 24.72
C LEU A 127 9.63 27.95 25.22
N GLY A 128 10.68 27.97 24.40
CA GLY A 128 12.02 28.48 24.72
C GLY A 128 12.32 29.86 24.15
N GLY A 129 11.30 30.60 23.74
CA GLY A 129 11.34 32.04 23.43
C GLY A 129 10.74 32.87 24.56
#